data_AF-A0A9J6GA89-F1
#
_entry.id   AF-A0A9J6GA89-F1
#
_cell.length_a   1.000
_cell.length_b   1.000
_cell.length_c   1.000
_cell.angle_alpha   90.00
_cell.angle_beta   90.00
_cell.angle_gamma   90.00
#
_symmetry.space_group_name_H-M   'P 1'
#
loop_
_entity.id
_entity.type
_entity.pdbx_description
1 polymer ?
#
loop_
_entity_poly.entity_id
_entity_poly.type
_entity_poly.pdbx_seq_one_letter_code
_entity_poly.pdbx_strand_id
1 'polypeptide(L)'
;MASDQQHPLLSKGVLHARDQQWKRIRSVISYAFTATKFRQVFSHLDEVCDRFLDILSEKDAKGTKEVDAYALFNLLTMEYICGGSFGIANNFQQEPEHPFFRAAIKVLPGTMTGTFHMIARRKTLYIFRCPQAYSP
;
A
#
# COMPACT_ATOMS: atom_id res chain seq x y z
N MET A 1 27.97 9.79 0.25
CA MET A 1 26.77 9.81 -0.62
C MET A 1 25.80 10.87 -0.09
N ALA A 2 25.62 11.91 -0.89
CA ALA A 2 25.07 13.21 -0.51
C ALA A 2 23.70 13.15 0.18
N SER A 3 23.56 14.01 1.18
CA SER A 3 22.34 14.34 1.94
C SER A 3 21.26 15.05 1.10
N ASP A 4 21.56 15.40 -0.15
CA ASP A 4 20.83 16.45 -0.89
C ASP A 4 19.63 15.95 -1.72
N GLN A 5 19.16 14.72 -1.50
CA GLN A 5 17.94 14.19 -2.12
C GLN A 5 16.97 13.57 -1.10
N GLN A 6 16.98 14.04 0.15
CA GLN A 6 16.03 13.56 1.15
C GLN A 6 14.77 14.44 1.16
N HIS A 7 13.63 13.85 0.81
CA HIS A 7 12.32 14.51 0.86
C HIS A 7 12.10 15.12 2.27
N PRO A 8 11.69 16.41 2.39
CA PRO A 8 11.72 17.15 3.65
C PRO A 8 10.93 16.47 4.78
N LEU A 9 9.85 15.76 4.44
CA LEU A 9 9.02 15.02 5.39
C LEU A 9 9.50 13.59 5.69
N LEU A 10 10.24 12.95 4.77
CA LEU A 10 10.59 11.51 4.86
C LEU A 10 12.08 11.27 5.17
N SER A 11 12.88 12.34 5.24
CA SER A 11 14.32 12.32 5.49
C SER A 11 14.72 11.55 6.75
N LYS A 12 13.89 11.59 7.80
CA LYS A 12 14.11 10.89 9.07
C LYS A 12 13.38 9.54 9.18
N GLY A 13 12.67 9.12 8.14
CA GLY A 13 11.95 7.85 8.12
C GLY A 13 12.88 6.64 8.14
N VAL A 14 12.35 5.47 8.50
CA VAL A 14 13.14 4.22 8.61
C VAL A 14 13.88 3.85 7.32
N LEU A 15 13.32 4.23 6.17
CA LEU A 15 13.92 3.97 4.85
C LEU A 15 15.18 4.82 4.58
N HIS A 16 15.32 5.96 5.25
CA HIS A 16 16.42 6.92 5.06
C HIS A 16 17.37 6.99 6.26
N ALA A 17 16.95 6.52 7.44
CA ALA A 17 17.78 6.42 8.63
C ALA A 17 18.97 5.47 8.41
N ARG A 18 20.10 5.74 9.08
CA ARG A 18 21.32 4.92 9.00
C ARG A 18 21.80 4.47 10.39
N ASP A 19 22.62 3.43 10.39
CA ASP A 19 23.38 2.95 11.55
C ASP A 19 22.52 2.78 12.82
N GLN A 20 22.91 3.44 13.92
CA GLN A 20 22.21 3.34 15.22
C GLN A 20 20.79 3.92 15.16
N GLN A 21 20.58 4.98 14.38
CA GLN A 21 19.25 5.57 14.21
C GLN A 21 18.31 4.59 13.49
N TRP A 22 18.80 3.92 12.44
CA TRP A 22 18.05 2.87 11.75
C TRP A 22 17.71 1.71 12.69
N LYS A 23 18.70 1.20 13.44
CA LYS A 23 18.50 0.11 14.41
C LYS A 23 17.44 0.47 15.44
N ARG A 24 17.49 1.68 15.99
CA ARG A 24 16.52 2.19 16.97
C ARG A 24 15.10 2.24 16.39
N ILE A 25 14.92 2.88 15.23
CA ILE A 25 13.60 3.03 14.60
C ILE A 25 13.06 1.64 14.18
N ARG A 26 13.89 0.81 13.56
CA ARG A 26 13.50 -0.53 13.10
C ARG A 26 13.10 -1.44 14.25
N SER A 27 13.78 -1.36 15.39
CA SER A 27 13.44 -2.13 16.60
C SER A 27 12.03 -1.83 17.10
N VAL A 28 11.67 -0.54 17.16
CA VAL A 28 10.31 -0.11 17.55
C VAL A 28 9.27 -0.60 16.53
N ILE A 29 9.54 -0.46 15.23
CA ILE A 29 8.64 -0.95 14.18
C ILE A 29 8.48 -2.48 14.28
N SER A 30 9.57 -3.24 14.45
CA SER A 30 9.51 -4.69 14.61
C SER A 30 8.62 -5.11 15.77
N TYR A 31 8.66 -4.37 16.89
CA TYR A 31 7.82 -4.64 18.04
C TYR A 31 6.33 -4.39 17.77
N ALA A 32 6.00 -3.35 16.98
CA ALA A 32 4.64 -3.06 16.57
C ALA A 32 4.05 -4.11 15.59
N PHE A 33 4.88 -4.66 14.71
CA PHE A 33 4.48 -5.64 13.67
C PHE A 33 4.74 -7.10 14.09
N THR A 34 4.56 -7.44 15.36
CA THR A 34 4.62 -8.84 15.82
C THR A 34 3.35 -9.61 15.43
N ALA A 35 3.45 -10.94 15.32
CA ALA A 35 2.31 -11.78 14.95
C ALA A 35 1.11 -11.62 15.89
N THR A 36 1.37 -11.47 17.20
CA THR A 36 0.32 -11.24 18.20
C THR A 36 -0.41 -9.92 17.97
N LYS A 37 0.31 -8.84 17.65
CA LYS A 37 -0.29 -7.53 17.34
C LYS A 37 -1.02 -7.55 16.01
N PHE A 38 -0.46 -8.21 14.99
CA PHE A 38 -1.13 -8.34 13.71
C PHE A 38 -2.42 -9.16 13.81
N ARG A 39 -2.46 -10.20 14.63
CA ARG A 39 -3.69 -10.97 14.91
C ARG A 39 -4.80 -10.10 15.53
N GLN A 40 -4.45 -9.10 16.34
CA GLN A 40 -5.43 -8.15 16.89
C GLN A 40 -6.01 -7.23 15.81
N VAL A 41 -5.21 -6.86 14.81
CA VAL A 41 -5.68 -6.06 13.66
C VAL A 41 -6.44 -6.94 12.65
N PHE A 42 -6.13 -8.23 12.57
CA PHE A 42 -6.68 -9.14 11.58
C PHE A 42 -8.22 -9.24 11.62
N SER A 43 -8.84 -9.21 12.79
CA SER A 43 -10.31 -9.21 12.89
C SER A 43 -10.94 -8.03 12.15
N HIS A 44 -10.32 -6.85 12.21
CA HIS A 44 -10.76 -5.69 11.46
C HIS A 44 -10.53 -5.85 9.94
N LEU A 45 -9.42 -6.49 9.54
CA LEU A 45 -9.16 -6.75 8.12
C LEU A 45 -10.18 -7.73 7.54
N ASP A 46 -10.64 -8.69 8.33
CA ASP A 46 -11.67 -9.67 7.95
C ASP A 46 -13.01 -8.97 7.67
N GLU A 47 -13.47 -8.12 8.60
CA GLU A 47 -14.69 -7.32 8.44
C GLU A 47 -14.65 -6.39 7.20
N VAL A 48 -13.50 -5.79 6.92
CA VAL A 48 -13.30 -4.93 5.74
C VAL A 48 -13.29 -5.78 4.45
N CYS A 49 -12.81 -7.03 4.53
CA CYS A 49 -12.84 -8.00 3.44
C CYS A 49 -14.27 -8.42 3.10
N ASP A 50 -15.07 -8.74 4.11
CA ASP A 50 -16.47 -9.13 3.92
C ASP A 50 -17.26 -8.04 3.18
N ARG A 51 -17.12 -6.78 3.63
CA ARG A 51 -17.72 -5.63 2.93
C ARG A 51 -17.24 -5.48 1.49
N PHE A 52 -15.97 -5.78 1.23
CA PHE A 52 -15.42 -5.72 -0.12
C PHE A 52 -16.06 -6.78 -1.03
N LEU A 53 -16.28 -7.99 -0.52
CA LEU A 53 -16.95 -9.07 -1.23
C LEU A 53 -18.43 -8.76 -1.49
N ASP A 54 -19.12 -8.12 -0.53
CA ASP A 54 -20.49 -7.64 -0.72
C ASP A 54 -20.57 -6.63 -1.86
N ILE A 55 -19.65 -5.65 -1.90
CA ILE A 55 -19.59 -4.65 -2.97
C ILE A 55 -19.34 -5.30 -4.34
N LEU A 56 -18.47 -6.30 -4.41
CA LEU A 56 -18.23 -7.05 -5.65
C LEU A 56 -19.48 -7.82 -6.09
N SER A 57 -20.17 -8.47 -5.15
CA SER A 57 -21.39 -9.21 -5.40
C SER A 57 -22.51 -8.30 -5.90
N GLU A 58 -22.64 -7.10 -5.33
CA GLU A 58 -23.59 -6.08 -5.82
C GLU A 58 -23.26 -5.60 -7.24
N LYS A 59 -21.98 -5.45 -7.58
CA LYS A 59 -21.56 -5.03 -8.92
C LYS A 59 -21.86 -6.10 -9.97
N ASP A 60 -21.65 -7.37 -9.63
CA ASP A 60 -22.00 -8.51 -10.47
C ASP A 60 -23.52 -8.60 -10.68
N ALA A 61 -24.31 -8.45 -9.60
CA ALA A 61 -25.77 -8.44 -9.66
C ALA A 61 -26.33 -7.31 -10.53
N LYS A 62 -25.63 -6.16 -10.62
CA LYS A 62 -25.98 -5.04 -11.51
C LYS A 62 -25.56 -5.28 -12.97
N GLY A 63 -24.99 -6.43 -13.30
CA GLY A 63 -24.57 -6.81 -14.66
C GLY A 63 -23.21 -6.24 -15.06
N THR A 64 -22.39 -5.80 -14.10
CA THR A 64 -21.05 -5.25 -14.37
C THR A 64 -20.08 -6.39 -14.68
N LYS A 65 -19.77 -6.60 -15.96
CA LYS A 65 -18.86 -7.68 -16.40
C LYS A 65 -17.38 -7.39 -16.19
N GLU A 66 -17.01 -6.11 -16.10
CA GLU A 66 -15.63 -5.67 -15.98
C GLU A 66 -15.51 -4.65 -14.86
N VAL A 67 -14.58 -4.88 -13.95
CA VAL A 67 -14.29 -3.97 -12.84
C VAL A 67 -12.83 -3.56 -12.89
N ASP A 68 -12.57 -2.28 -12.64
CA ASP A 68 -11.20 -1.81 -12.43
C ASP A 68 -10.69 -2.31 -11.07
N ALA A 69 -9.94 -3.41 -11.12
CA ALA A 69 -9.32 -4.00 -9.95
C ALA A 69 -8.34 -3.02 -9.27
N TYR A 70 -7.63 -2.18 -10.02
CA TYR A 70 -6.66 -1.25 -9.45
C TYR A 70 -7.34 -0.21 -8.56
N ALA A 71 -8.44 0.40 -9.05
CA ALA A 71 -9.23 1.34 -8.26
C ALA A 71 -9.83 0.69 -7.01
N LEU A 72 -10.39 -0.52 -7.15
CA LEU A 72 -10.99 -1.25 -6.04
C LEU A 72 -9.98 -1.66 -4.96
N PHE A 73 -8.84 -2.21 -5.36
CA PHE A 73 -7.78 -2.59 -4.41
C PHE A 73 -7.12 -1.38 -3.76
N ASN A 74 -7.04 -0.23 -4.43
CA ASN A 74 -6.56 1.01 -3.81
C ASN A 74 -7.47 1.44 -2.65
N LEU A 75 -8.79 1.40 -2.82
CA LEU A 75 -9.76 1.71 -1.76
C LEU A 75 -9.63 0.72 -0.60
N LEU A 76 -9.56 -0.58 -0.90
CA LEU A 76 -9.38 -1.64 0.09
C LEU A 76 -8.09 -1.45 0.91
N THR A 77 -6.97 -1.21 0.23
CA THR A 77 -5.64 -1.03 0.86
C THR A 77 -5.64 0.19 1.78
N MET A 78 -6.29 1.27 1.36
CA MET A 78 -6.39 2.48 2.16
C MET A 78 -7.24 2.26 3.42
N GLU A 79 -8.35 1.53 3.32
CA GLU A 79 -9.17 1.19 4.49
C GLU A 79 -8.41 0.33 5.50
N TYR A 80 -7.65 -0.67 5.04
CA TYR A 80 -6.77 -1.47 5.90
C TYR A 80 -5.72 -0.66 6.65
N ILE A 81 -5.05 0.26 5.96
CA ILE A 81 -4.01 1.09 6.58
C ILE A 81 -4.66 2.09 7.56
N CYS A 82 -5.78 2.71 7.18
CA CYS A 82 -6.50 3.67 8.02
C CYS A 82 -7.03 3.03 9.30
N GLY A 83 -7.70 1.89 9.19
CA GLY A 83 -8.23 1.17 10.34
C GLY A 83 -7.12 0.57 11.20
N GLY A 84 -6.19 -0.15 10.58
CA GLY A 84 -5.14 -0.89 11.30
C GLY A 84 -4.03 -0.03 11.91
N SER A 85 -3.66 1.09 11.26
CA SER A 85 -2.55 1.94 11.73
C SER A 85 -3.02 3.22 12.42
N PHE A 86 -4.13 3.81 11.98
CA PHE A 86 -4.61 5.09 12.49
C PHE A 86 -5.88 4.97 13.34
N GLY A 87 -6.50 3.78 13.41
CA GLY A 87 -7.75 3.56 14.15
C GLY A 87 -8.93 4.33 13.55
N ILE A 88 -8.85 4.72 12.27
CA ILE A 88 -9.90 5.47 11.58
C ILE A 88 -10.90 4.46 11.01
N ALA A 89 -12.07 4.35 11.65
CA ALA A 89 -13.19 3.55 11.15
C ALA A 89 -14.00 4.38 10.14
N ASN A 90 -13.59 4.35 8.87
CA ASN A 90 -14.31 5.03 7.80
C ASN A 90 -14.44 4.13 6.57
N ASN A 91 -15.58 4.18 5.88
CA ASN A 91 -15.91 3.29 4.76
C ASN A 91 -15.43 3.89 3.43
N PHE A 92 -14.12 3.85 3.18
CA PHE A 92 -13.54 4.36 1.93
C PHE A 92 -14.07 3.60 0.71
N GLN A 93 -14.41 2.32 0.84
CA GLN A 93 -14.97 1.52 -0.26
C GLN A 93 -16.31 2.04 -0.79
N GLN A 94 -17.13 2.69 0.05
CA GLN A 94 -18.42 3.25 -0.34
C GLN A 94 -18.33 4.74 -0.69
N GLU A 95 -17.36 5.46 -0.10
CA GLU A 95 -17.12 6.88 -0.35
C GLU A 95 -15.74 7.09 -0.99
N PRO A 96 -15.60 6.82 -2.32
CA PRO A 96 -14.32 6.96 -3.02
C PRO A 96 -13.80 8.40 -3.10
N GLU A 97 -14.63 9.39 -2.77
CA GLU A 97 -14.28 10.82 -2.83
C GLU A 97 -13.83 11.42 -1.50
N HIS A 98 -13.57 10.57 -0.49
CA HIS A 98 -13.12 11.03 0.81
C HIS A 98 -11.83 11.88 0.69
N PRO A 99 -11.75 13.07 1.33
CA PRO A 99 -10.63 14.00 1.17
C PRO A 99 -9.28 13.38 1.57
N PHE A 100 -9.27 12.51 2.58
CA PHE A 100 -8.08 11.77 2.98
C PHE A 100 -7.56 10.82 1.89
N PHE A 101 -8.46 10.09 1.21
CA PHE A 101 -8.10 9.16 0.15
C PHE A 101 -7.53 9.90 -1.07
N ARG A 102 -8.17 11.01 -1.47
CA ARG A 102 -7.67 11.91 -2.52
C ARG A 102 -6.27 12.46 -2.21
N ALA A 103 -6.07 12.92 -0.98
CA ALA A 103 -4.77 13.42 -0.55
C ALA A 103 -3.70 12.31 -0.59
N ALA A 104 -4.04 11.10 -0.13
CA ALA A 104 -3.14 9.96 -0.12
C ALA A 104 -2.71 9.53 -1.53
N ILE A 105 -3.65 9.38 -2.48
CA ILE A 105 -3.34 9.03 -3.87
C ILE A 105 -2.42 10.07 -4.52
N LYS A 106 -2.60 11.36 -4.19
CA LYS A 106 -1.77 12.43 -4.75
C LYS A 106 -0.33 12.40 -4.21
N VAL A 107 -0.15 12.03 -2.94
CA VAL A 107 1.15 12.06 -2.25
C VAL A 107 1.95 10.76 -2.49
N LEU A 108 1.29 9.60 -2.49
CA LEU A 108 1.95 8.29 -2.55
C LEU A 108 2.92 8.12 -3.74
N PRO A 109 2.56 8.44 -5.00
CA PRO A 109 3.48 8.36 -6.14
C PRO A 109 4.71 9.25 -5.99
N GLY A 110 4.53 10.46 -5.41
CA GLY A 110 5.61 11.40 -5.15
C GLY A 110 6.60 10.90 -4.09
N THR A 111 6.11 10.15 -3.10
CA THR A 111 6.96 9.56 -2.04
C THR A 111 7.79 8.35 -2.51
N MET A 112 7.36 7.67 -3.58
CA MET A 112 8.04 6.50 -4.14
C MET A 112 9.11 6.85 -5.20
N THR A 113 9.58 8.09 -5.29
CA THR A 113 10.67 8.49 -6.21
C THR A 113 12.08 8.27 -5.64
N GLY A 114 12.19 7.69 -4.43
CA GLY A 114 13.48 7.38 -3.80
C GLY A 114 14.20 6.16 -4.38
N THR A 115 15.39 5.87 -3.84
CA THR A 115 16.30 4.78 -4.27
C THR A 115 15.64 3.39 -4.41
N PHE A 116 14.55 3.10 -3.69
CA PHE A 116 13.79 1.84 -3.83
C PHE A 116 13.09 1.68 -5.19
N HIS A 117 12.67 2.77 -5.86
CA HIS A 117 12.12 2.73 -7.23
C HIS A 117 13.20 2.38 -8.26
N MET A 118 14.43 2.83 -8.06
CA MET A 118 15.56 2.53 -8.94
C MET A 118 16.01 1.06 -8.84
N ILE A 119 15.90 0.44 -7.66
CA ILE A 119 16.18 -0.99 -7.48
C ILE A 119 15.04 -1.85 -8.05
N ALA A 120 13.78 -1.46 -7.83
CA ALA A 120 12.61 -2.18 -8.34
C ALA A 120 12.54 -2.18 -9.88
N ARG A 121 12.89 -1.06 -10.53
CA ARG A 121 12.96 -0.94 -12.01
C ARG A 121 14.08 -1.81 -12.62
N ARG A 122 15.15 -2.08 -11.87
CA ARG A 122 16.27 -2.93 -12.31
C ARG A 122 15.92 -4.42 -12.31
N LYS A 123 14.97 -4.87 -11.48
CA LYS A 123 14.53 -6.29 -11.44
C LYS A 123 13.29 -6.59 -12.29
N THR A 124 12.41 -5.62 -12.53
CA THR A 124 11.25 -5.82 -13.42
C THR A 124 11.62 -5.98 -14.89
N LEU A 125 12.73 -5.37 -15.34
CA LEU A 125 13.24 -5.53 -16.72
C LEU A 125 13.79 -6.94 -17.03
N TYR A 126 14.11 -7.76 -16.02
CA TYR A 126 14.61 -9.13 -16.24
C TYR A 126 13.53 -10.22 -16.10
N ILE A 127 12.43 -9.96 -15.40
CA ILE A 127 11.37 -10.98 -15.18
C ILE A 127 10.28 -10.92 -16.27
N PHE A 128 10.06 -9.79 -16.94
CA PHE A 128 9.05 -9.66 -18.00
C PHE A 128 9.58 -9.73 -19.44
N ARG A 129 10.86 -10.08 -19.66
CA ARG A 129 11.34 -10.47 -21.00
C ARG A 129 11.12 -11.98 -21.19
N CYS A 130 9.87 -12.40 -21.20
CA CYS A 130 9.52 -13.68 -21.81
C CYS A 130 9.84 -13.56 -23.31
N PRO A 131 10.69 -14.43 -23.88
CA PRO A 131 10.98 -14.39 -25.30
C PRO A 131 9.72 -14.82 -26.05
N GLN A 132 9.09 -13.91 -26.78
CA GLN A 132 8.29 -14.29 -27.93
C GLN A 132 9.21 -15.01 -28.92
N ALA A 133 9.16 -16.34 -28.96
CA ALA A 133 9.51 -17.14 -30.11
C ALA A 133 9.00 -18.57 -29.93
N TYR A 134 7.72 -18.81 -30.28
CA TYR A 134 7.33 -20.09 -30.83
C TYR A 134 7.02 -19.85 -32.31
N SER A 135 8.02 -20.24 -33.10
CA SER A 135 8.07 -20.84 -34.43
C SER A 135 6.84 -20.86 -35.34
N PRO A 136 7.05 -20.95 -36.66
CA PRO A 136 6.52 -22.04 -37.46
C PRO A 136 7.38 -23.32 -37.34
#